data_AF-A0A1V5JZ01-F1
#
_entry.id   AF-A0A1V5JZ01-F1
#
_cell.length_a   1.000
_cell.length_b   1.000
_cell.length_c   1.000
_cell.angle_alpha   90.00
_cell.angle_beta   90.00
_cell.angle_gamma   90.00
#
_symmetry.space_group_name_H-M   'P 1'
#
loop_
_entity.id
_entity.type
_entity.pdbx_description
1 polymer ?
#
loop_
_entity_poly.entity_id
_entity_poly.type
_entity_poly.pdbx_seq_one_letter_code
_entity_poly.pdbx_strand_id
1 'polypeptide(L)'
;MFVDTPGVHKPRHGLGARLVQAARAAVEEMDLILFIADAASPVLTSDRAVAEMLQGAACPVWLVINKVDAVGHDGLAAITSELQALYPFADNRFVSARRGDNVRQLLSDIAAMMPEGPMYYPPDVVVDRPEEFIVGEIVREKLIEATRDEVPHSLAVVVESMREREDREIVDIDASIIVERDSQKGIVIGAGGRVLRDVGTSAREEIQRLLGSQVNLQLWVKVRPRWRDDDSMLNRLGYRE
;
A
#
# COMPACT_ATOMS: atom_id res chain seq x y z
N MET A 1 4.99 -16.06 3.48
CA MET A 1 3.91 -15.10 3.14
C MET A 1 4.45 -13.71 3.40
N PHE A 2 4.22 -12.73 2.53
CA PHE A 2 4.56 -11.33 2.82
C PHE A 2 3.31 -10.60 3.30
N VAL A 3 3.45 -9.81 4.36
CA VAL A 3 2.41 -8.92 4.86
C VAL A 3 2.88 -7.49 4.66
N ASP A 4 2.22 -6.76 3.76
CA ASP A 4 2.48 -5.34 3.60
C ASP A 4 1.74 -4.56 4.69
N THR A 5 2.49 -3.74 5.43
CA THR A 5 1.94 -2.91 6.50
C THR A 5 1.89 -1.45 6.05
N PRO A 6 0.81 -0.72 6.35
CA PRO A 6 0.78 0.72 6.12
C PRO A 6 1.97 1.43 6.79
N GLY A 7 2.46 2.51 6.15
CA GLY A 7 3.55 3.31 6.71
C GLY A 7 3.20 3.86 8.11
N VAL A 8 4.04 3.56 9.10
CA VAL A 8 3.85 4.01 10.48
C VAL A 8 4.15 5.50 10.57
N HIS A 9 3.15 6.26 11.01
CA HIS A 9 3.25 7.69 11.25
C HIS A 9 2.39 8.06 12.46
N LYS A 10 2.64 9.23 13.07
CA LYS A 10 1.79 9.70 14.16
C LYS A 10 0.36 9.89 13.65
N PRO A 11 -0.63 9.14 14.16
CA PRO A 11 -1.98 9.19 13.63
C PRO A 11 -2.60 10.54 13.93
N ARG A 12 -3.22 11.15 12.92
CA ARG A 12 -3.96 12.41 13.07
C ARG A 12 -5.47 12.18 13.19
N HIS A 13 -5.97 11.05 12.68
CA HIS A 13 -7.38 10.70 12.50
C HIS A 13 -7.58 9.19 12.74
N GLY A 14 -8.83 8.72 12.82
CA GLY A 14 -9.21 7.32 13.10
C GLY A 14 -8.58 6.31 12.13
N LEU A 15 -8.58 6.60 10.83
CA LEU A 15 -7.89 5.78 9.81
C LEU A 15 -6.42 5.59 10.16
N GLY A 16 -5.71 6.68 10.49
CA GLY A 16 -4.30 6.60 10.84
C GLY A 16 -4.06 5.74 12.07
N ALA A 17 -4.95 5.81 13.06
CA ALA A 17 -4.86 4.99 14.28
C ALA A 17 -5.00 3.49 13.95
N ARG A 18 -6.00 3.11 13.14
CA ARG A 18 -6.19 1.72 12.70
C ARG A 18 -5.04 1.20 11.85
N LEU A 19 -4.49 2.02 10.96
CA LEU A 19 -3.32 1.64 10.16
C LEU A 19 -2.10 1.33 11.04
N VAL A 20 -1.88 2.14 12.08
CA VAL A 20 -0.79 1.91 13.05
C VAL A 20 -1.06 0.68 13.91
N GLN A 21 -2.31 0.46 14.33
CA GLN A 21 -2.68 -0.72 15.12
C GLN A 21 -2.55 -2.00 14.30
N ALA A 22 -2.98 -2.01 13.04
CA ALA A 22 -2.77 -3.12 12.13
C ALA A 22 -1.28 -3.42 11.90
N ALA A 23 -0.44 -2.39 11.74
CA ALA A 23 1.00 -2.56 11.63
C ALA A 23 1.62 -3.15 12.91
N ARG A 24 1.15 -2.73 14.10
CA ARG A 24 1.59 -3.29 15.39
C ARG A 24 1.17 -4.75 15.56
N ALA A 25 -0.08 -5.07 15.26
CA ALA A 25 -0.58 -6.45 15.35
C ALA A 25 0.20 -7.38 14.40
N ALA A 26 0.49 -6.92 13.19
CA ALA A 26 1.29 -7.69 12.23
C ALA A 26 2.67 -8.04 12.81
N VAL A 27 3.36 -7.10 13.46
CA VAL A 27 4.69 -7.31 14.05
C VAL A 27 4.73 -8.45 15.07
N GLU A 28 3.65 -8.70 15.81
CA GLU A 28 3.60 -9.74 16.85
C GLU A 28 3.60 -11.18 16.28
N GLU A 29 3.15 -11.35 15.05
CA GLU A 29 2.94 -12.68 14.42
C GLU A 29 3.96 -13.01 13.31
N MET A 30 4.96 -12.15 13.07
CA MET A 30 5.93 -12.36 11.99
C MET A 30 7.13 -13.24 12.38
N ASP A 31 7.56 -14.11 11.47
CA ASP A 31 8.85 -14.83 11.55
C ASP A 31 10.06 -13.93 11.24
N LEU A 32 9.86 -12.89 10.42
CA LEU A 32 10.87 -11.90 10.01
C LEU A 32 10.22 -10.54 9.77
N ILE A 33 10.88 -9.48 10.20
CA ILE A 33 10.46 -8.11 9.89
C ILE A 33 11.49 -7.45 8.98
N LEU A 34 11.02 -6.84 7.89
CA LEU A 34 11.84 -6.03 7.00
C LEU A 34 11.60 -4.54 7.27
N PHE A 35 12.57 -3.88 7.90
CA PHE A 35 12.58 -2.43 8.04
C PHE A 35 13.08 -1.82 6.74
N ILE A 36 12.22 -1.20 5.94
CA ILE A 36 12.62 -0.61 4.66
C ILE A 36 12.92 0.87 4.83
N ALA A 37 14.14 1.29 4.49
CA ALA A 37 14.59 2.69 4.51
C ALA A 37 15.01 3.17 3.11
N ASP A 38 14.93 4.47 2.86
CA ASP A 38 15.33 5.09 1.60
C ASP A 38 16.77 5.61 1.68
N ALA A 39 17.68 5.07 0.86
CA ALA A 39 19.08 5.46 0.82
C ALA A 39 19.29 6.95 0.47
N ALA A 40 18.38 7.54 -0.31
CA ALA A 40 18.48 8.92 -0.79
C ALA A 40 17.85 9.94 0.17
N SER A 41 17.23 9.46 1.26
CA SER A 41 16.58 10.32 2.26
C SER A 41 17.38 10.34 3.57
N PRO A 42 17.43 11.47 4.28
CA PRO A 42 17.93 11.47 5.65
C PRO A 42 17.01 10.64 6.55
N VAL A 43 17.50 10.21 7.73
CA VAL A 43 16.66 9.54 8.72
C VAL A 43 15.48 10.43 9.14
N LEU A 44 14.27 9.95 8.89
CA LEU A 44 13.03 10.65 9.14
C LEU A 44 12.49 10.38 10.55
N THR A 45 11.57 11.23 11.00
CA THR A 45 10.81 11.01 12.23
C THR A 45 9.97 9.73 12.17
N SER A 46 9.50 9.34 10.98
CA SER A 46 8.80 8.06 10.76
C SER A 46 9.70 6.87 10.99
N ASP A 47 10.97 6.93 10.54
CA ASP A 47 11.93 5.83 10.72
C ASP A 47 12.19 5.59 12.21
N ARG A 48 12.32 6.67 12.99
CA ARG A 48 12.44 6.60 14.46
C ARG A 48 11.20 5.99 15.09
N ALA A 49 10.00 6.39 14.65
CA ALA A 49 8.75 5.85 15.17
C ALA A 49 8.58 4.35 14.86
N VAL A 50 9.00 3.89 13.67
CA VAL A 50 9.05 2.47 13.33
C VAL A 50 10.05 1.75 14.23
N ALA A 51 11.27 2.28 14.39
CA ALA A 51 12.30 1.67 15.23
C ALA A 51 11.85 1.56 16.70
N GLU A 52 11.15 2.57 17.22
CA GLU A 52 10.52 2.54 18.54
C GLU A 52 9.41 1.48 18.64
N MET A 53 8.57 1.36 17.61
CA MET A 53 7.50 0.35 17.56
C MET A 53 8.03 -1.08 17.56
N LEU A 54 9.20 -1.31 16.94
CA LEU A 54 9.84 -2.62 16.84
C LEU A 54 10.66 -2.98 18.09
N GLN A 55 10.78 -2.08 19.08
CA GLN A 55 11.46 -2.39 20.33
C GLN A 55 10.75 -3.54 21.03
N GLY A 56 11.49 -4.63 21.28
CA GLY A 56 10.93 -5.84 21.88
C GLY A 56 10.25 -6.79 20.90
N ALA A 57 10.38 -6.59 19.58
CA ALA A 57 9.99 -7.59 18.59
C ALA A 57 10.64 -8.95 18.92
N ALA A 58 9.86 -10.03 18.86
CA ALA A 58 10.30 -11.37 19.22
C ALA A 58 11.09 -12.07 18.10
N CYS A 59 10.99 -11.56 16.88
CA CYS A 59 11.62 -12.11 15.68
C CYS A 59 12.75 -11.20 15.16
N PRO A 60 13.65 -11.71 14.31
CA PRO A 60 14.70 -10.89 13.71
C PRO A 60 14.12 -9.75 12.88
N VAL A 61 14.77 -8.58 12.96
CA VAL A 61 14.49 -7.43 12.10
C VAL A 61 15.68 -7.19 11.19
N TRP A 62 15.45 -7.17 9.88
CA TRP A 62 16.45 -6.81 8.88
C TRP A 62 16.26 -5.38 8.41
N LEU A 63 17.35 -4.62 8.35
CA LEU A 63 17.34 -3.32 7.70
C LEU A 63 17.50 -3.51 6.19
N VAL A 64 16.51 -3.08 5.42
CA VAL A 64 16.53 -3.09 3.96
C VAL A 64 16.64 -1.66 3.44
N ILE A 65 17.85 -1.28 3.03
CA ILE A 65 18.13 0.05 2.46
C ILE A 65 17.85 -0.02 0.96
N ASN A 66 16.76 0.62 0.54
CA ASN A 66 16.28 0.66 -0.83
C ASN A 66 16.80 1.92 -1.56
N LYS A 67 16.71 1.92 -2.90
CA LYS A 67 17.15 3.02 -3.79
C LYS A 67 18.66 3.29 -3.75
N VAL A 68 19.46 2.25 -3.53
CA VAL A 68 20.93 2.37 -3.49
C VAL A 68 21.52 2.89 -4.81
N ASP A 69 20.78 2.79 -5.92
CA ASP A 69 21.17 3.33 -7.21
C ASP A 69 21.10 4.86 -7.32
N ALA A 70 20.51 5.53 -6.32
CA ALA A 70 20.39 6.98 -6.26
C ALA A 70 21.52 7.65 -5.45
N VAL A 71 22.39 6.88 -4.79
CA VAL A 71 23.44 7.41 -3.90
C VAL A 71 24.81 6.81 -4.20
N GLY A 72 25.86 7.57 -3.90
CA GLY A 72 27.24 7.08 -3.94
C GLY A 72 27.61 6.30 -2.68
N HIS A 73 28.78 5.64 -2.71
CA HIS A 73 29.29 4.80 -1.63
C HIS A 73 29.32 5.50 -0.26
N ASP A 74 29.84 6.73 -0.20
CA ASP A 74 29.98 7.46 1.06
C ASP A 74 28.62 7.86 1.66
N GLY A 75 27.67 8.23 0.80
CA GLY A 75 26.29 8.51 1.23
C GLY A 75 25.60 7.26 1.77
N LEU A 76 25.81 6.11 1.13
CA LEU A 76 25.26 4.84 1.58
C LEU A 76 25.85 4.41 2.93
N ALA A 77 27.15 4.57 3.13
CA ALA A 77 27.80 4.27 4.41
C ALA A 77 27.28 5.17 5.54
N ALA A 78 27.10 6.47 5.27
CA ALA A 78 26.58 7.42 6.24
C ALA A 78 25.15 7.06 6.68
N ILE A 79 24.22 6.88 5.73
CA ILE A 79 22.82 6.57 6.06
C ILE A 79 22.68 5.21 6.76
N THR A 80 23.50 4.23 6.39
CA THR A 80 23.53 2.91 7.06
C THR A 80 23.89 3.06 8.53
N SER A 81 24.96 3.81 8.84
CA SER A 81 25.40 4.05 10.21
C SER A 81 24.32 4.77 11.03
N GLU A 82 23.67 5.79 10.46
CA GLU A 82 22.59 6.53 11.13
C GLU A 82 21.37 5.64 11.41
N LEU A 83 20.98 4.77 10.48
CA LEU A 83 19.86 3.85 10.65
C LEU A 83 20.17 2.77 11.69
N GLN A 84 21.37 2.20 11.67
CA GLN A 84 21.81 1.21 12.67
C GLN A 84 21.84 1.76 14.09
N ALA A 85 21.98 3.09 14.26
CA ALA A 85 21.87 3.72 15.57
C ALA A 85 20.43 3.76 16.12
N LEU A 86 19.41 3.52 15.28
CA LEU A 86 18.00 3.53 15.71
C LEU A 86 17.56 2.20 16.32
N TYR A 87 18.12 1.08 15.83
CA TYR A 87 17.64 -0.25 16.18
C TYR A 87 18.76 -1.30 16.01
N PRO A 88 18.86 -2.31 16.89
CA PRO A 88 19.82 -3.40 16.77
C PRO A 88 19.36 -4.40 15.70
N PHE A 89 19.49 -4.04 14.42
CA PHE A 89 19.13 -4.93 13.31
C PHE A 89 19.97 -6.20 13.29
N ALA A 90 19.33 -7.33 12.98
CA ALA A 90 20.01 -8.62 12.86
C ALA A 90 20.85 -8.71 11.58
N ASP A 91 20.46 -7.97 10.53
CA ASP A 91 21.16 -7.95 9.25
C ASP A 91 20.85 -6.66 8.45
N ASN A 92 21.70 -6.33 7.48
CA ASN A 92 21.54 -5.20 6.57
C ASN A 92 21.54 -5.67 5.11
N ARG A 93 20.53 -5.24 4.36
CA ARG A 93 20.32 -5.60 2.95
C ARG A 93 20.23 -4.33 2.11
N PHE A 94 20.89 -4.34 0.96
CA PHE A 94 21.03 -3.17 0.09
C PHE A 94 20.40 -3.49 -1.26
N VAL A 95 19.33 -2.80 -1.63
CA VAL A 95 18.56 -3.12 -2.84
C VAL A 95 18.23 -1.89 -3.67
N SER A 96 18.05 -2.10 -4.97
CA SER A 96 17.27 -1.18 -5.81
C SER A 96 16.03 -1.93 -6.28
N ALA A 97 14.89 -1.70 -5.62
CA ALA A 97 13.62 -2.30 -6.04
C ALA A 97 13.25 -1.91 -7.48
N ARG A 98 13.63 -0.70 -7.91
CA ARG A 98 13.37 -0.19 -9.27
C ARG A 98 14.20 -0.92 -10.33
N ARG A 99 15.48 -1.20 -10.07
CA ARG A 99 16.37 -1.87 -11.03
C ARG A 99 16.39 -3.39 -10.87
N GLY A 100 15.91 -3.90 -9.74
CA GLY A 100 16.00 -5.30 -9.35
C GLY A 100 17.33 -5.67 -8.67
N ASP A 101 18.21 -4.71 -8.42
CA ASP A 101 19.53 -4.95 -7.83
C ASP A 101 19.38 -5.61 -6.45
N ASN A 102 20.04 -6.75 -6.26
CA ASN A 102 20.05 -7.58 -5.05
C ASN A 102 18.68 -8.09 -4.55
N VAL A 103 17.58 -7.81 -5.25
CA VAL A 103 16.24 -8.26 -4.84
C VAL A 103 16.14 -9.78 -4.83
N ARG A 104 16.69 -10.46 -5.84
CA ARG A 104 16.69 -11.93 -5.89
C ARG A 104 17.50 -12.54 -4.74
N GLN A 105 18.62 -11.93 -4.38
CA GLN A 105 19.43 -12.39 -3.26
C GLN A 105 18.69 -12.20 -1.94
N LEU A 106 18.08 -11.02 -1.73
CA LEU A 106 17.22 -10.76 -0.57
C LEU A 106 16.12 -11.83 -0.42
N LEU A 107 15.41 -12.15 -1.50
CA LEU A 107 14.36 -13.19 -1.47
C LEU A 107 14.92 -14.58 -1.13
N SER A 108 16.08 -14.93 -1.68
CA SER A 108 16.77 -16.19 -1.36
C SER A 108 17.15 -16.27 0.11
N ASP A 109 17.66 -15.17 0.67
CA ASP A 109 18.09 -15.10 2.06
C ASP A 109 16.89 -15.16 3.02
N ILE A 110 15.79 -14.48 2.68
CA ILE A 110 14.53 -14.58 3.42
C ILE A 110 14.07 -16.05 3.43
N ALA A 111 13.99 -16.69 2.26
CA ALA A 111 13.54 -18.07 2.13
C ALA A 111 14.40 -19.05 2.93
N ALA A 112 15.72 -18.85 2.98
CA ALA A 112 16.64 -19.68 3.75
C ALA A 112 16.48 -19.54 5.27
N MET A 113 15.88 -18.45 5.74
CA MET A 113 15.64 -18.20 7.17
C MET A 113 14.28 -18.74 7.64
N MET A 114 13.30 -18.85 6.74
CA MET A 114 11.95 -19.28 7.10
C MET A 114 11.92 -20.69 7.70
N PRO A 115 11.12 -20.91 8.75
CA PRO A 115 10.97 -22.23 9.34
C PRO A 115 10.30 -23.20 8.34
N GLU A 116 10.61 -24.50 8.48
CA GLU A 116 9.86 -25.52 7.77
C GLU A 116 8.39 -25.52 8.23
N GLY A 117 7.47 -25.59 7.28
CA GLY A 117 6.05 -25.55 7.56
C GLY A 117 5.19 -25.89 6.34
N PRO A 118 3.88 -26.14 6.55
CA PRO A 118 2.96 -26.36 5.44
C PRO A 118 2.82 -25.08 4.60
N MET A 119 2.52 -25.27 3.32
CA MET A 119 2.01 -24.16 2.51
C MET A 119 0.61 -23.82 2.99
N TYR A 120 0.45 -22.63 3.59
CA TYR A 120 -0.85 -22.13 4.04
C TYR A 120 -1.75 -21.71 2.88
N TYR A 121 -1.16 -21.37 1.72
CA TYR A 121 -1.86 -20.98 0.51
C TYR A 121 -1.40 -21.84 -0.67
N PRO A 122 -2.29 -22.13 -1.64
CA PRO A 122 -1.91 -22.72 -2.92
C PRO A 122 -0.88 -21.86 -3.67
N PRO A 123 0.02 -22.46 -4.48
CA PRO A 123 1.09 -21.74 -5.17
C PRO A 123 0.61 -20.76 -6.24
N ASP A 124 -0.63 -20.89 -6.70
CA ASP A 124 -1.32 -20.02 -7.65
C ASP A 124 -2.02 -18.82 -7.00
N VAL A 125 -2.14 -18.79 -5.66
CA VAL A 125 -2.67 -17.64 -4.94
C VAL A 125 -1.56 -16.62 -4.72
N VAL A 126 -1.60 -15.55 -5.52
CA VAL A 126 -0.62 -14.45 -5.47
C VAL A 126 -1.01 -13.37 -4.44
N VAL A 127 -2.32 -13.18 -4.20
CA VAL A 127 -2.86 -12.15 -3.28
C VAL A 127 -4.10 -12.72 -2.55
N ASP A 128 -4.17 -12.58 -1.22
CA ASP A 128 -5.31 -13.01 -0.39
C ASP A 128 -6.35 -11.88 -0.18
N ARG A 129 -6.60 -11.09 -1.23
CA ARG A 129 -7.58 -9.99 -1.20
C ARG A 129 -8.63 -10.21 -2.29
N PRO A 130 -9.92 -9.94 -2.02
CA PRO A 130 -10.96 -10.02 -3.04
C PRO A 130 -10.64 -9.15 -4.26
N GLU A 131 -11.05 -9.57 -5.46
CA GLU A 131 -10.82 -8.82 -6.70
C GLU A 131 -11.38 -7.40 -6.62
N GLU A 132 -12.52 -7.22 -5.95
CA GLU A 132 -13.13 -5.91 -5.72
C GLU A 132 -12.22 -4.95 -4.96
N PHE A 133 -11.42 -5.48 -4.03
CA PHE A 133 -10.43 -4.68 -3.32
C PHE A 133 -9.31 -4.24 -4.26
N ILE A 134 -8.77 -5.16 -5.06
CA ILE A 134 -7.70 -4.86 -6.03
C ILE A 134 -8.19 -3.84 -7.06
N VAL A 135 -9.40 -4.00 -7.57
CA VAL A 135 -10.06 -3.04 -8.47
C VAL A 135 -10.18 -1.66 -7.82
N GLY A 136 -10.61 -1.60 -6.56
CA GLY A 136 -10.67 -0.35 -5.80
C GLY A 136 -9.29 0.32 -5.69
N GLU A 137 -8.24 -0.45 -5.42
CA GLU A 137 -6.87 0.03 -5.32
C GLU A 137 -6.30 0.53 -6.65
N ILE A 138 -6.61 -0.14 -7.78
CA ILE A 138 -6.22 0.34 -9.11
C ILE A 138 -6.83 1.72 -9.38
N VAL A 139 -8.13 1.89 -9.11
CA VAL A 139 -8.79 3.20 -9.28
C VAL A 139 -8.18 4.23 -8.33
N ARG A 140 -7.90 3.85 -7.08
CA ARG A 140 -7.28 4.71 -6.06
C ARG A 140 -5.90 5.19 -6.50
N GLU A 141 -5.07 4.30 -7.04
CA GLU A 141 -3.74 4.62 -7.57
C GLU A 141 -3.84 5.67 -8.69
N LYS A 142 -4.70 5.45 -9.69
CA LYS A 142 -4.86 6.41 -10.80
C LYS A 142 -5.36 7.77 -10.33
N LEU A 143 -6.20 7.81 -9.31
CA LEU A 143 -6.63 9.06 -8.68
C LEU A 143 -5.47 9.77 -7.98
N ILE A 144 -4.61 9.04 -7.26
CA ILE A 144 -3.45 9.62 -6.58
C ILE A 144 -2.48 10.22 -7.62
N GLU A 145 -2.24 9.55 -8.74
CA GLU A 145 -1.39 10.06 -9.82
C GLU A 145 -1.98 11.30 -10.51
N ALA A 146 -3.30 11.32 -10.71
CA ALA A 146 -3.99 12.39 -11.41
C ALA A 146 -4.32 13.62 -10.54
N THR A 147 -4.25 13.49 -9.21
CA THR A 147 -4.59 14.56 -8.26
C THR A 147 -3.35 15.05 -7.50
N ARG A 148 -3.49 16.21 -6.84
CA ARG A 148 -2.40 16.85 -6.08
C ARG A 148 -2.94 17.38 -4.75
N ASP A 149 -2.05 18.03 -4.00
CA ASP A 149 -2.35 18.71 -2.74
C ASP A 149 -2.95 17.75 -1.70
N GLU A 150 -4.07 18.09 -1.06
CA GLU A 150 -4.62 17.26 0.02
C GLU A 150 -5.48 16.08 -0.45
N VAL A 151 -5.82 16.00 -1.74
CA VAL A 151 -6.76 15.00 -2.27
C VAL A 151 -6.21 13.57 -2.09
N PRO A 152 -4.94 13.26 -2.43
CA PRO A 152 -4.36 11.92 -2.21
C PRO A 152 -4.50 11.38 -0.78
N HIS A 153 -4.55 12.28 0.22
CA HIS A 153 -4.62 11.91 1.64
C HIS A 153 -6.05 11.81 2.20
N SER A 154 -7.06 12.13 1.40
CA SER A 154 -8.47 12.23 1.82
C SER A 154 -9.45 11.51 0.88
N LEU A 155 -8.92 10.67 -0.02
CA LEU A 155 -9.69 9.90 -0.97
C LEU A 155 -9.72 8.41 -0.60
N ALA A 156 -10.86 7.76 -0.86
CA ALA A 156 -11.02 6.32 -0.78
C ALA A 156 -11.87 5.82 -1.95
N VAL A 157 -11.72 4.55 -2.31
CA VAL A 157 -12.53 3.92 -3.36
C VAL A 157 -13.20 2.69 -2.77
N VAL A 158 -14.51 2.57 -2.98
CA VAL A 158 -15.30 1.39 -2.59
C VAL A 158 -15.97 0.84 -3.84
N VAL A 159 -15.71 -0.41 -4.18
CA VAL A 159 -16.48 -1.16 -5.17
C VAL A 159 -17.79 -1.58 -4.51
N GLU A 160 -18.90 -1.04 -5.00
CA GLU A 160 -20.26 -1.30 -4.48
C GLU A 160 -20.87 -2.53 -5.15
N SER A 161 -20.50 -2.81 -6.41
CA SER A 161 -20.93 -3.99 -7.14
C SER A 161 -19.88 -4.40 -8.18
N MET A 162 -19.69 -5.71 -8.35
CA MET A 162 -18.89 -6.32 -9.41
C MET A 162 -19.63 -7.57 -9.86
N ARG A 163 -20.05 -7.61 -11.13
CA ARG A 163 -20.90 -8.69 -11.67
C ARG A 163 -20.54 -8.99 -13.11
N GLU A 164 -20.34 -10.27 -13.41
CA GLU A 164 -20.27 -10.75 -14.78
C GLU A 164 -21.66 -10.67 -15.42
N ARG A 165 -21.72 -10.21 -16.67
CA ARG A 165 -22.95 -10.26 -17.44
C ARG A 165 -23.22 -11.68 -17.93
N GLU A 166 -24.46 -12.12 -17.80
CA GLU A 166 -24.87 -13.44 -18.30
C GLU A 166 -24.80 -13.54 -19.83
N ASP A 167 -24.96 -12.41 -20.54
CA ASP A 167 -25.09 -12.39 -22.00
C ASP A 167 -23.77 -12.12 -22.75
N ARG A 168 -22.71 -11.67 -22.06
CA ARG A 168 -21.44 -11.22 -22.66
C ARG A 168 -20.28 -11.40 -21.71
N GLU A 169 -19.07 -11.54 -22.26
CA GLU A 169 -17.80 -11.53 -21.53
C GLU A 169 -17.43 -10.10 -21.08
N ILE A 170 -18.32 -9.48 -20.30
CA ILE A 170 -18.19 -8.14 -19.74
C ILE A 170 -18.46 -8.22 -18.23
N VAL A 171 -17.58 -7.61 -17.44
CA VAL A 171 -17.78 -7.38 -16.01
C VAL A 171 -18.28 -5.95 -15.81
N ASP A 172 -19.47 -5.79 -15.23
CA ASP A 172 -19.97 -4.52 -14.75
C ASP A 172 -19.40 -4.23 -13.37
N ILE A 173 -18.77 -3.06 -13.22
CA ILE A 173 -18.14 -2.63 -11.97
C ILE A 173 -18.66 -1.26 -11.59
N ASP A 174 -19.26 -1.19 -10.41
CA ASP A 174 -19.76 0.05 -9.83
C ASP A 174 -18.86 0.48 -8.66
N ALA A 175 -18.13 1.59 -8.78
CA ALA A 175 -17.24 2.08 -7.73
C ALA A 175 -17.51 3.53 -7.29
N SER A 176 -17.51 3.75 -5.98
CA SER A 176 -17.66 5.06 -5.36
C SER A 176 -16.32 5.62 -4.90
N ILE A 177 -15.97 6.77 -5.44
CA ILE A 177 -14.84 7.58 -4.99
C ILE A 177 -15.35 8.51 -3.89
N ILE A 178 -14.75 8.42 -2.71
CA ILE A 178 -15.22 9.10 -1.51
C ILE A 178 -14.18 10.14 -1.10
N VAL A 179 -14.65 11.36 -0.91
CA VAL A 179 -13.84 12.52 -0.49
C VAL A 179 -14.48 13.23 0.69
N GLU A 180 -13.74 14.06 1.42
CA GLU A 180 -14.26 14.74 2.62
C GLU A 180 -14.96 16.07 2.33
N ARG A 181 -14.62 16.75 1.23
CA ARG A 181 -15.09 18.11 0.93
C ARG A 181 -15.53 18.28 -0.53
N ASP A 182 -16.47 19.19 -0.77
CA ASP A 182 -16.93 19.51 -2.13
C ASP A 182 -15.82 20.06 -3.04
N SER A 183 -14.85 20.80 -2.47
CA SER A 183 -13.66 21.25 -3.22
C SER A 183 -12.88 20.07 -3.79
N GLN A 184 -12.69 19.02 -3.00
CA GLN A 184 -12.00 17.79 -3.41
C GLN A 184 -12.81 17.04 -4.47
N LYS A 185 -14.14 17.00 -4.34
CA LYS A 185 -15.01 16.45 -5.39
C LYS A 185 -14.82 17.18 -6.71
N GLY A 186 -14.72 18.51 -6.68
CA GLY A 186 -14.41 19.32 -7.86
C GLY A 186 -13.08 18.95 -8.50
N ILE A 187 -12.03 18.71 -7.69
CA ILE A 187 -10.71 18.29 -8.18
C ILE A 187 -10.75 16.90 -8.82
N VAL A 188 -11.39 15.93 -8.16
CA VAL A 188 -11.51 14.55 -8.65
C VAL A 188 -12.29 14.49 -9.97
N ILE A 189 -13.37 15.27 -10.09
CA ILE A 189 -14.14 15.34 -11.34
C ILE A 189 -13.31 16.05 -12.43
N GLY A 190 -12.66 17.16 -12.07
CA GLY A 190 -11.92 18.01 -12.98
C GLY A 190 -12.81 18.79 -13.95
N ALA A 191 -12.21 19.76 -14.65
CA ALA A 191 -12.94 20.62 -15.59
C ALA A 191 -13.65 19.79 -16.67
N GLY A 192 -14.99 19.90 -16.73
CA GLY A 192 -15.82 19.14 -17.66
C GLY A 192 -15.75 17.62 -17.48
N GLY A 193 -15.36 17.11 -16.30
CA GLY A 193 -15.22 15.68 -16.03
C GLY A 193 -13.92 15.05 -16.55
N ARG A 194 -12.94 15.86 -16.95
CA ARG A 194 -11.71 15.37 -17.60
C ARG A 194 -10.92 14.40 -16.72
N VAL A 195 -10.63 14.78 -15.48
CA VAL A 195 -9.82 13.96 -14.56
C VAL A 195 -10.49 12.61 -14.32
N LEU A 196 -11.79 12.62 -14.01
CA LEU A 196 -12.53 11.37 -13.77
C LEU A 196 -12.60 10.48 -15.02
N ARG A 197 -12.71 11.05 -16.22
CA ARG A 197 -12.69 10.28 -17.48
C ARG A 197 -11.32 9.66 -17.73
N ASP A 198 -10.25 10.40 -17.53
CA ASP A 198 -8.88 9.93 -17.77
C ASP A 198 -8.53 8.80 -16.78
N VAL A 199 -8.85 9.00 -15.50
CA VAL A 199 -8.74 7.99 -14.45
C VAL A 199 -9.57 6.74 -14.78
N GLY A 200 -10.84 6.91 -15.13
CA GLY A 200 -11.72 5.78 -15.46
C GLY A 200 -11.23 5.00 -16.68
N THR A 201 -10.65 5.68 -17.67
CA THR A 201 -10.10 5.02 -18.86
C THR A 201 -8.86 4.19 -18.50
N SER A 202 -7.90 4.80 -17.80
CA SER A 202 -6.67 4.16 -17.34
C SER A 202 -6.94 2.96 -16.43
N ALA A 203 -7.79 3.15 -15.41
CA ALA A 203 -8.16 2.09 -14.48
C ALA A 203 -8.85 0.93 -15.19
N ARG A 204 -9.79 1.20 -16.10
CA ARG A 204 -10.50 0.17 -16.87
C ARG A 204 -9.53 -0.70 -17.70
N GLU A 205 -8.54 -0.09 -18.36
CA GLU A 205 -7.55 -0.84 -19.15
C GLU A 205 -6.70 -1.79 -18.30
N GLU A 206 -6.36 -1.37 -17.07
CA GLU A 206 -5.63 -2.21 -16.13
C GLU A 206 -6.50 -3.31 -15.53
N ILE A 207 -7.73 -3.00 -15.13
CA ILE A 207 -8.69 -3.99 -14.62
C ILE A 207 -9.02 -5.04 -15.68
N GLN A 208 -9.17 -4.67 -16.95
CA GLN A 208 -9.37 -5.65 -18.03
C GLN A 208 -8.21 -6.63 -18.16
N ARG A 209 -6.96 -6.16 -17.97
CA ARG A 209 -5.79 -7.04 -17.99
C ARG A 209 -5.76 -7.95 -16.77
N LEU A 210 -6.17 -7.45 -15.61
CA LEU A 210 -6.28 -8.23 -14.37
C LEU A 210 -7.32 -9.36 -14.51
N LEU A 211 -8.53 -9.03 -14.98
CA LEU A 211 -9.66 -9.96 -15.04
C LEU A 211 -9.69 -10.82 -16.30
N GLY A 212 -8.91 -10.48 -17.33
CA GLY A 212 -8.95 -11.16 -18.63
C GLY A 212 -10.27 -10.97 -19.40
N SER A 213 -11.15 -10.07 -18.94
CA SER A 213 -12.49 -9.82 -19.50
C SER A 213 -12.67 -8.34 -19.88
N GLN A 214 -13.66 -8.02 -20.72
CA GLN A 214 -14.03 -6.62 -20.94
C GLN A 214 -14.67 -6.05 -19.67
N VAL A 215 -14.49 -4.75 -19.42
CA VAL A 215 -14.97 -4.10 -18.19
C VAL A 215 -15.81 -2.88 -18.54
N ASN A 216 -17.00 -2.80 -17.95
CA ASN A 216 -17.81 -1.59 -17.90
C ASN A 216 -17.67 -0.96 -16.50
N LEU A 217 -16.73 -0.02 -16.37
CA LEU A 217 -16.43 0.66 -15.11
C LEU A 217 -17.27 1.93 -14.97
N GLN A 218 -18.08 2.00 -13.91
CA GLN A 218 -18.85 3.18 -13.53
C GLN A 218 -18.29 3.78 -12.24
N LEU A 219 -17.98 5.09 -12.28
CA LEU A 219 -17.37 5.82 -11.16
C LEU A 219 -18.29 6.95 -10.68
N TRP A 220 -18.56 6.99 -9.37
CA TRP A 220 -19.29 8.10 -8.74
C TRP A 220 -18.48 8.79 -7.67
N VAL A 221 -18.45 10.12 -7.70
CA VAL A 221 -17.77 10.91 -6.67
C VAL A 221 -18.77 11.35 -5.59
N LYS A 222 -18.62 10.82 -4.38
CA LYS A 222 -19.46 11.07 -3.20
C LYS A 222 -18.68 11.86 -2.15
N VAL A 223 -19.30 12.89 -1.58
CA VAL A 223 -18.73 13.65 -0.46
C VAL A 223 -19.25 13.05 0.85
N ARG A 224 -18.33 12.64 1.71
CA ARG A 224 -18.59 12.18 3.08
C ARG A 224 -17.65 12.89 4.05
N PRO A 225 -18.11 13.93 4.74
CA PRO A 225 -17.28 14.66 5.69
C PRO A 225 -16.74 13.76 6.80
N ARG A 226 -15.44 13.89 7.12
CA ARG A 226 -14.75 13.13 8.19
C ARG A 226 -14.90 11.62 8.09
N TRP A 227 -14.97 11.08 6.88
CA TRP A 227 -15.12 9.63 6.68
C TRP A 227 -13.93 8.85 7.29
N ARG A 228 -12.75 9.48 7.42
CA ARG A 228 -11.56 8.90 8.05
C ARG A 228 -11.73 8.64 9.55
N ASP A 229 -12.76 9.21 10.19
CA ASP A 229 -13.13 8.96 11.59
C ASP A 229 -14.44 8.15 11.71
N ASP A 230 -15.02 7.70 10.58
CA ASP A 230 -16.27 6.93 10.55
C ASP A 230 -15.97 5.43 10.54
N ASP A 231 -16.18 4.75 11.67
CA ASP A 231 -15.92 3.33 11.83
C ASP A 231 -16.63 2.44 10.82
N SER A 232 -17.87 2.78 10.43
CA SER A 232 -18.63 2.01 9.44
C SER A 232 -17.98 2.11 8.07
N MET A 233 -17.47 3.30 7.73
CA MET A 233 -16.74 3.52 6.50
C MET A 233 -15.40 2.80 6.50
N LEU A 234 -14.64 2.88 7.59
CA LEU A 234 -13.36 2.19 7.73
C LEU A 234 -13.51 0.68 7.60
N ASN A 235 -14.56 0.10 8.19
CA ASN A 235 -14.88 -1.32 8.05
C ASN A 235 -15.22 -1.71 6.60
N ARG A 236 -15.95 -0.85 5.88
CA ARG A 236 -16.27 -1.05 4.45
C ARG A 236 -15.03 -0.99 3.56
N LEU A 237 -14.02 -0.22 3.94
CA LEU A 237 -12.74 -0.14 3.23
C LEU A 237 -11.77 -1.29 3.56
N GLY A 238 -12.20 -2.24 4.39
CA GLY A 238 -11.36 -3.37 4.78
C GLY A 238 -10.37 -3.05 5.91
N TYR A 239 -10.43 -1.86 6.51
CA TYR A 239 -9.68 -1.53 7.73
C TYR A 239 -10.42 -2.06 8.95
N ARG A 240 -10.65 -3.37 8.98
CA ARG A 240 -11.36 -4.05 10.06
C ARG A 240 -10.40 -4.24 11.24
N GLU A 241 -10.91 -3.89 12.42
CA GLU A 241 -10.52 -4.47 13.71
C GLU A 241 -11.71 -5.24 14.24
#